data_AF-A0A094GPX8-F1
#
_entry.id   AF-A0A094GPX8-F1
#
_cell.length_a   1.000
_cell.length_b   1.000
_cell.length_c   1.000
_cell.angle_alpha   90.00
_cell.angle_beta   90.00
_cell.angle_gamma   90.00
#
_symmetry.space_group_name_H-M   'P 1'
#
loop_
_entity.id
_entity.type
_entity.pdbx_description
1 polymer ?
#
loop_
_entity_poly.entity_id
_entity_poly.type
_entity_poly.pdbx_seq_one_letter_code
_entity_poly.pdbx_strand_id
1 'polypeptide(L)'
;MPREGVREDRVKKATPEADRAVLRLYADLAGQLGFDSSEIVALQQYPDARAMPADCSPSRPLLVTSGPGLPKPLRCGIPRCRAYEEDRGSLFIHHLHDERQEQGEGITSFFVRRSVYFAFSGRPTKMPATGRGSASLSPLGSHFRGPSPDFSQPPRPGTSESHGTGEHMERDMDLILSYYAQELGASQARGEAEDSDQSQGGAGNTEHERLALEAQERERRRGKRLDKARRARAKQEREKKEQERQEHERLAQERLDLLRMEKERQAAQEQMEQEGIEQERIEQERLEQMEHEKVQINFIIKEGVVWRDLPPVTVQSGDTSDFEYFIE
;
A
#
# COMPACT_ATOMS: atom_id res chain seq x y z
N MET A 1 -53.71 19.96 20.90
CA MET A 1 -52.97 18.68 20.90
C MET A 1 -51.86 18.77 19.87
N PRO A 2 -50.58 18.92 20.26
CA PRO A 2 -49.48 18.85 19.30
C PRO A 2 -49.20 17.38 18.96
N ARG A 3 -48.88 17.13 17.68
CA ARG A 3 -48.57 15.79 17.17
C ARG A 3 -47.15 15.39 17.59
N GLU A 4 -47.02 14.17 18.11
CA GLU A 4 -45.74 13.58 18.52
C GLU A 4 -44.81 13.44 17.31
N GLY A 5 -43.56 13.86 17.48
CA GLY A 5 -42.51 13.74 16.48
C GLY A 5 -42.07 12.29 16.32
N VAL A 6 -42.14 11.79 15.09
CA VAL A 6 -41.52 10.54 14.66
C VAL A 6 -40.00 10.70 14.80
N ARG A 7 -39.38 9.91 15.68
CA ARG A 7 -37.93 9.76 15.72
C ARG A 7 -37.53 8.90 14.54
N GLU A 8 -37.07 9.54 13.47
CA GLU A 8 -36.41 8.82 12.38
C GLU A 8 -35.01 8.39 12.81
N ASP A 9 -34.78 7.08 12.78
CA ASP A 9 -33.48 6.45 13.00
C ASP A 9 -32.49 6.96 11.96
N ARG A 10 -31.67 7.92 12.37
CA ARG A 10 -30.53 8.37 11.59
C ARG A 10 -29.46 7.28 11.61
N VAL A 11 -28.91 7.01 10.43
CA VAL A 11 -27.70 6.24 10.16
C VAL A 11 -27.91 4.72 9.96
N LYS A 12 -28.46 4.37 8.79
CA LYS A 12 -28.03 3.15 8.08
C LYS A 12 -27.06 3.55 6.96
N LYS A 13 -25.90 4.09 7.34
CA LYS A 13 -24.77 4.15 6.40
C LYS A 13 -24.28 2.71 6.25
N ALA A 14 -24.41 2.14 5.05
CA ALA A 14 -23.85 0.83 4.73
C ALA A 14 -22.33 0.89 4.95
N THR A 15 -21.88 0.36 6.08
CA THR A 15 -20.48 0.12 6.38
C THR A 15 -20.03 -1.05 5.49
N PRO A 16 -18.79 -1.09 4.99
CA PRO A 16 -18.25 -2.31 4.37
C PRO A 16 -18.51 -3.49 5.31
N GLU A 17 -19.16 -4.54 4.80
CA GLU A 17 -19.55 -5.73 5.57
C GLU A 17 -18.28 -6.32 6.19
N ALA A 18 -18.13 -6.14 7.51
CA ALA A 18 -16.99 -6.67 8.24
C ALA A 18 -17.04 -8.21 8.19
N ASP A 19 -15.87 -8.84 8.10
CA ASP A 19 -15.76 -10.30 8.05
C ASP A 19 -16.44 -10.94 9.28
N ARG A 20 -17.42 -11.82 9.00
CA ARG A 20 -18.26 -12.48 10.02
C ARG A 20 -17.44 -13.29 11.02
N ALA A 21 -16.33 -13.86 10.58
CA ALA A 21 -15.39 -14.57 11.43
C ALA A 21 -14.71 -13.65 12.46
N VAL A 22 -14.35 -12.45 12.03
CA VAL A 22 -13.72 -11.43 12.88
C VAL A 22 -14.73 -10.88 13.88
N LEU A 23 -15.98 -10.65 13.45
CA LEU A 23 -17.06 -10.20 14.32
C LEU A 23 -17.36 -11.20 15.45
N ARG A 24 -17.35 -12.51 15.14
CA ARG A 24 -17.49 -13.58 16.14
C ARG A 24 -16.38 -13.52 17.20
N LEU A 25 -15.12 -13.39 16.77
CA LEU A 25 -13.96 -13.33 17.67
C LEU A 25 -14.05 -12.18 18.67
N TYR A 26 -14.44 -10.99 18.20
CA TYR A 26 -14.60 -9.83 19.09
C TYR A 26 -15.79 -9.99 20.04
N ALA A 27 -16.89 -10.60 19.58
CA ALA A 27 -18.03 -10.88 20.42
C ALA A 27 -17.72 -11.91 21.53
N ASP A 28 -16.86 -12.88 21.26
CA ASP A 28 -16.38 -13.83 22.28
C ASP A 28 -15.48 -13.15 23.32
N LEU A 29 -14.58 -12.26 22.87
CA LEU A 29 -13.74 -11.47 23.77
C LEU A 29 -14.58 -10.53 24.64
N ALA A 30 -15.58 -9.88 24.06
CA ALA A 30 -16.49 -9.01 24.80
C ALA A 30 -17.23 -9.79 25.92
N GLY A 31 -17.71 -11.00 25.63
CA GLY A 31 -18.30 -11.87 26.63
C GLY A 31 -17.31 -12.29 27.73
N GLN A 32 -16.05 -12.59 27.38
CA GLN A 32 -15.00 -12.89 28.38
C GLN A 32 -14.68 -11.70 29.29
N LEU A 33 -14.82 -10.48 28.78
CA LEU A 33 -14.65 -9.24 29.53
C LEU A 33 -15.90 -8.83 30.32
N GLY A 34 -16.98 -9.62 30.25
CA GLY A 34 -18.23 -9.40 30.99
C GLY A 34 -19.19 -8.41 30.33
N PHE A 35 -19.03 -8.14 29.03
CA PHE A 35 -19.99 -7.34 28.26
C PHE A 35 -21.08 -8.23 27.71
N ASP A 36 -22.31 -8.00 28.19
CA ASP A 36 -23.50 -8.74 27.77
C ASP A 36 -24.45 -7.80 27.02
N SER A 37 -24.67 -8.07 25.74
CA SER A 37 -25.66 -7.36 24.90
C SER A 37 -26.29 -8.35 23.93
N SER A 38 -27.56 -8.13 23.58
CA SER A 38 -28.27 -8.92 22.57
C SER A 38 -27.55 -8.92 21.22
N GLU A 39 -26.86 -7.83 20.89
CA GLU A 39 -26.06 -7.71 19.68
C GLU A 39 -24.80 -8.59 19.74
N ILE A 40 -24.11 -8.62 20.89
CA ILE A 40 -22.95 -9.51 21.11
C ILE A 40 -23.38 -10.96 20.95
N VAL A 41 -24.50 -11.35 21.56
CA VAL A 41 -25.06 -12.71 21.45
C VAL A 41 -25.47 -13.06 20.01
N ALA A 42 -25.92 -12.08 19.22
CA ALA A 42 -26.22 -12.30 17.80
C ALA A 42 -24.93 -12.53 16.97
N LEU A 43 -23.89 -11.74 17.22
CA LEU A 43 -22.57 -11.92 16.58
C LEU A 43 -21.90 -13.25 16.97
N GLN A 44 -22.25 -13.78 18.13
CA GLN A 44 -21.85 -15.12 18.59
C GLN A 44 -22.52 -16.28 17.80
N GLN A 45 -23.46 -16.02 16.90
CA GLN A 45 -24.07 -17.08 16.08
C GLN A 45 -23.32 -17.32 14.78
N TYR A 46 -22.36 -16.46 14.44
CA TYR A 46 -21.56 -16.61 13.24
C TYR A 46 -20.60 -17.83 13.33
N PRO A 47 -20.30 -18.48 12.18
CA PRO A 47 -19.42 -19.62 12.15
C PRO A 47 -18.02 -19.24 12.66
N ASP A 48 -17.48 -20.07 13.55
CA ASP A 48 -16.13 -19.88 14.08
C ASP A 48 -15.11 -20.09 12.95
N ALA A 49 -14.17 -19.14 12.80
CA ALA A 49 -13.04 -19.26 11.90
C ALA A 49 -12.20 -20.52 12.18
N ARG A 50 -12.25 -21.03 13.42
CA ARG A 50 -11.55 -22.27 13.84
C ARG A 50 -12.22 -23.54 13.35
N ALA A 51 -13.43 -23.47 12.78
CA ALA A 51 -14.12 -24.61 12.16
C ALA A 51 -13.80 -24.75 10.65
N MET A 52 -12.96 -23.87 10.09
CA MET A 52 -12.39 -24.05 8.75
C MET A 52 -11.16 -24.98 8.83
N PRO A 53 -10.91 -25.81 7.79
CA PRO A 53 -9.77 -26.72 7.75
C PRO A 53 -8.47 -25.95 8.01
N ALA A 54 -7.64 -26.52 8.89
CA ALA A 54 -6.47 -25.91 9.52
C ALA A 54 -5.27 -25.67 8.58
N ASP A 55 -5.51 -25.21 7.34
CA ASP A 55 -4.44 -25.06 6.34
C ASP A 55 -3.99 -23.61 6.13
N CYS A 56 -4.54 -22.64 6.87
CA CYS A 56 -4.08 -21.24 6.85
C CYS A 56 -3.91 -20.66 8.26
N SER A 57 -3.06 -21.27 9.07
CA SER A 57 -2.35 -20.49 10.08
C SER A 57 -1.32 -19.61 9.36
N PRO A 58 -1.15 -18.32 9.68
CA PRO A 58 0.07 -17.62 9.31
C PRO A 58 1.21 -18.25 10.12
N SER A 59 1.80 -19.32 9.57
CA SER A 59 2.95 -19.98 10.16
C SER A 59 4.02 -18.92 10.34
N ARG A 60 4.53 -18.77 11.57
CA ARG A 60 5.64 -17.86 11.87
C ARG A 60 6.77 -18.10 10.85
N PRO A 61 7.33 -17.03 10.26
CA PRO A 61 8.35 -17.20 9.24
C PRO A 61 9.62 -17.81 9.85
N LEU A 62 10.14 -18.85 9.20
CA LEU A 62 11.40 -19.46 9.61
C LEU A 62 12.55 -18.47 9.36
N LEU A 63 13.45 -18.33 10.34
CA LEU A 63 14.64 -17.49 10.21
C LEU A 63 15.82 -18.29 9.63
N VAL A 64 15.83 -19.60 9.91
CA VAL A 64 16.91 -20.50 9.53
C VAL A 64 16.33 -21.81 9.02
N THR A 65 17.07 -22.52 8.18
CA THR A 65 16.71 -23.83 7.62
C THR A 65 17.75 -24.88 8.01
N SER A 66 17.34 -26.15 8.03
CA SER A 66 18.20 -27.30 8.34
C SER A 66 19.06 -27.79 7.17
N GLY A 67 19.26 -26.95 6.14
CA GLY A 67 20.08 -27.26 4.98
C GLY A 67 20.90 -26.05 4.56
N PRO A 68 21.48 -26.00 3.33
CA PRO A 68 22.41 -24.94 2.92
C PRO A 68 21.81 -23.52 2.89
N GLY A 69 20.48 -23.40 3.06
CA GLY A 69 19.75 -22.15 3.04
C GLY A 69 19.83 -21.44 1.70
N LEU A 70 19.59 -20.13 1.70
CA LEU A 70 19.76 -19.35 0.48
C LEU A 70 21.25 -19.27 0.10
N PRO A 71 21.64 -19.56 -1.16
CA PRO A 71 23.00 -19.39 -1.61
C PRO A 71 23.39 -17.90 -1.64
N LYS A 72 24.68 -17.60 -1.44
CA LYS A 72 25.20 -16.23 -1.29
C LYS A 72 24.75 -15.24 -2.38
N PRO A 73 24.71 -15.60 -3.68
CA PRO A 73 24.25 -14.68 -4.72
C PRO A 73 22.78 -14.26 -4.56
N LEU A 74 21.96 -15.05 -3.86
CA LEU A 74 20.53 -14.76 -3.67
C LEU A 74 20.25 -13.89 -2.45
N ARG A 75 21.26 -13.65 -1.62
CA ARG A 75 21.18 -12.81 -0.41
C ARG A 75 21.44 -11.33 -0.71
N CYS A 76 21.94 -11.02 -1.91
CA CYS A 76 22.42 -9.71 -2.28
C CYS A 76 21.60 -9.17 -3.46
N GLY A 77 21.46 -7.84 -3.53
CA GLY A 77 20.74 -7.17 -4.61
C GLY A 77 19.23 -7.13 -4.42
N ILE A 78 18.51 -6.99 -5.54
CA ILE A 78 17.05 -6.79 -5.55
C ILE A 78 16.34 -8.10 -5.14
N PRO A 79 15.41 -8.06 -4.17
CA PRO A 79 14.64 -9.25 -3.79
C PRO A 79 13.91 -9.86 -4.98
N ARG A 80 14.08 -11.16 -5.20
CA ARG A 80 13.41 -11.90 -6.27
C ARG A 80 11.90 -11.98 -6.02
N CYS A 81 11.08 -11.91 -7.08
CA CYS A 81 9.61 -11.94 -6.99
C CYS A 81 9.11 -13.15 -6.19
N ARG A 82 9.62 -14.35 -6.50
CA ARG A 82 9.25 -15.59 -5.79
C ARG A 82 9.54 -15.52 -4.30
N ALA A 83 10.74 -15.03 -3.92
CA ALA A 83 11.08 -14.89 -2.51
C ALA A 83 10.14 -13.86 -1.85
N TYR A 84 9.82 -12.76 -2.51
CA TYR A 84 8.87 -11.78 -1.97
C TYR A 84 7.48 -12.37 -1.77
N GLU A 85 6.98 -13.15 -2.73
CA GLU A 85 5.69 -13.84 -2.64
C GLU A 85 5.62 -14.82 -1.46
N GLU A 86 6.71 -15.55 -1.20
CA GLU A 86 6.84 -16.45 -0.05
C GLU A 86 6.77 -15.69 1.28
N ASP A 87 7.39 -14.51 1.35
CA ASP A 87 7.50 -13.76 2.59
C ASP A 87 6.37 -12.76 2.84
N ARG A 88 5.63 -12.34 1.80
CA ARG A 88 4.67 -11.22 1.89
C ARG A 88 3.66 -11.36 3.03
N GLY A 89 3.22 -12.59 3.32
CA GLY A 89 2.29 -12.89 4.41
C GLY A 89 2.90 -12.75 5.82
N SER A 90 4.21 -12.56 5.90
CA SER A 90 4.98 -12.44 7.15
C SER A 90 5.71 -11.11 7.30
N LEU A 91 5.69 -10.21 6.30
CA LEU A 91 6.33 -8.88 6.34
C LEU A 91 5.59 -7.87 7.23
N PHE A 92 5.24 -8.28 8.44
CA PHE A 92 4.59 -7.44 9.45
C PHE A 92 5.59 -7.13 10.58
N ILE A 93 5.42 -5.96 11.20
CA ILE A 93 6.29 -5.48 12.30
C ILE A 93 6.41 -6.52 13.41
N HIS A 94 5.33 -7.22 13.76
CA HIS A 94 5.33 -8.29 14.75
C HIS A 94 6.35 -9.40 14.46
N HIS A 95 6.50 -9.83 13.20
CA HIS A 95 7.45 -10.88 12.82
C HIS A 95 8.87 -10.36 12.58
N LEU A 96 9.02 -9.12 12.09
CA LEU A 96 10.33 -8.49 11.88
C LEU A 96 11.05 -8.22 13.21
N HIS A 97 10.30 -7.84 14.25
CA HIS A 97 10.82 -7.52 15.58
C HIS A 97 10.82 -8.72 16.54
N ASP A 98 10.45 -9.92 16.08
CA ASP A 98 10.49 -11.11 16.93
C ASP A 98 11.93 -11.39 17.40
N GLU A 99 12.18 -11.36 18.72
CA GLU A 99 13.53 -11.45 19.30
C GLU A 99 14.16 -12.85 19.25
N ARG A 100 13.49 -13.81 18.61
CA ARG A 100 14.02 -15.17 18.42
C ARG A 100 15.37 -15.14 17.73
N GLN A 101 16.33 -15.82 18.37
CA GLN A 101 17.54 -16.31 17.73
C GLN A 101 17.32 -17.80 17.47
N GLU A 102 17.09 -18.14 16.21
CA GLU A 102 17.04 -19.52 15.77
C GLU A 102 18.45 -19.93 15.33
N GLN A 103 18.86 -21.16 15.68
CA GLN A 103 20.11 -21.75 15.22
C GLN A 103 19.77 -22.72 14.08
N GLY A 104 20.58 -22.70 13.02
CA GLY A 104 20.45 -23.62 11.90
C GLY A 104 21.56 -23.42 10.88
N GLU A 105 21.57 -24.26 9.86
CA GLU A 105 22.68 -24.39 8.92
C GLU A 105 22.67 -23.31 7.83
N GLY A 106 21.48 -22.83 7.44
CA GLY A 106 21.33 -21.86 6.35
C GLY A 106 20.25 -20.83 6.60
N ILE A 107 20.44 -19.60 6.14
CA ILE A 107 19.47 -18.51 6.36
C ILE A 107 18.34 -18.52 5.33
N THR A 108 17.15 -18.04 5.73
CA THR A 108 15.99 -17.87 4.85
C THR A 108 16.01 -16.52 4.13
N SER A 109 15.14 -16.41 3.13
CA SER A 109 14.80 -15.16 2.44
C SER A 109 14.26 -14.10 3.41
N PHE A 110 13.45 -14.53 4.37
CA PHE A 110 12.91 -13.67 5.42
C PHE A 110 13.99 -13.14 6.34
N PHE A 111 14.96 -13.97 6.72
CA PHE A 111 16.12 -13.52 7.51
C PHE A 111 16.91 -12.43 6.80
N VAL A 112 17.13 -12.57 5.49
CA VAL A 112 17.82 -11.54 4.69
C VAL A 112 17.04 -10.23 4.71
N ARG A 113 15.72 -10.27 4.43
CA ARG A 113 14.87 -9.07 4.45
C ARG A 113 14.80 -8.41 5.82
N ARG A 114 14.67 -9.20 6.88
CA ARG A 114 14.71 -8.74 8.27
C ARG A 114 16.04 -8.07 8.62
N SER A 115 17.15 -8.59 8.09
CA SER A 115 18.48 -8.01 8.29
C SER A 115 18.63 -6.66 7.59
N VAL A 116 18.13 -6.54 6.35
CA VAL A 116 18.11 -5.27 5.61
C VAL A 116 17.22 -4.24 6.33
N TYR A 117 16.05 -4.66 6.79
CA TYR A 117 15.16 -3.83 7.60
C TYR A 117 15.89 -3.24 8.81
N PHE A 118 16.59 -4.07 9.59
CA PHE A 118 17.36 -3.59 10.74
C PHE A 118 18.59 -2.75 10.38
N ALA A 119 19.19 -2.95 9.21
CA ALA A 119 20.29 -2.10 8.75
C ALA A 119 19.82 -0.66 8.51
N PHE A 120 18.57 -0.47 8.09
CA PHE A 120 17.99 0.85 7.84
C PHE A 120 17.30 1.44 9.08
N SER A 121 16.45 0.66 9.76
CA SER A 121 15.63 1.13 10.89
C SER A 121 16.33 1.02 12.24
N GLY A 122 17.49 0.36 12.30
CA GLY A 122 18.14 0.00 13.55
C GLY A 122 17.46 -1.18 14.26
N ARG A 123 18.17 -1.79 15.19
CA ARG A 123 17.58 -2.81 16.08
C ARG A 123 16.95 -2.11 17.28
N PRO A 124 15.77 -2.56 17.75
CA PRO A 124 15.24 -2.12 19.03
C PRO A 124 16.28 -2.37 20.12
N THR A 125 16.74 -1.29 20.75
CA THR A 125 17.61 -1.39 21.93
C THR A 125 16.77 -1.98 23.05
N LYS A 126 17.16 -3.16 23.53
CA LYS A 126 16.62 -3.72 24.77
C LYS A 126 16.85 -2.69 25.86
N MET A 127 15.78 -2.12 26.41
CA MET A 127 15.88 -1.37 27.66
C MET A 127 16.47 -2.33 28.69
N PRO A 128 17.61 -2.02 29.32
CA PRO A 128 18.11 -2.85 30.39
C PRO A 128 17.04 -2.85 31.49
N ALA A 129 16.56 -4.04 31.83
CA ALA A 129 15.70 -4.21 33.00
C ALA A 129 16.47 -3.69 34.22
N THR A 130 16.07 -2.52 34.71
CA THR A 130 16.54 -1.95 35.97
C THR A 130 16.14 -2.90 37.09
N GLY A 131 17.11 -3.56 37.73
CA GLY A 131 16.81 -4.40 38.87
C GLY A 131 17.93 -5.30 39.39
N ARG A 132 18.77 -4.72 40.26
CA ARG A 132 19.52 -5.37 41.35
C ARG A 132 20.90 -5.96 40.99
N GLY A 133 21.93 -5.32 41.53
CA GLY A 133 23.32 -5.55 41.20
C GLY A 133 23.96 -6.77 41.83
N SER A 134 25.11 -7.13 41.27
CA SER A 134 26.31 -7.44 42.05
C SER A 134 27.51 -7.04 41.20
N ALA A 135 28.38 -6.22 41.79
CA ALA A 135 29.64 -5.86 41.21
C ALA A 135 30.53 -7.11 41.01
N SER A 136 31.16 -7.21 39.85
CA SER A 136 32.55 -7.67 39.78
C SER A 136 33.25 -6.94 38.64
N LEU A 137 33.98 -5.89 39.01
CA LEU A 137 34.97 -5.27 38.15
C LEU A 137 36.04 -6.30 37.82
N SER A 138 36.43 -6.40 36.55
CA SER A 138 37.83 -6.13 36.18
C SER A 138 38.00 -5.77 34.70
N PRO A 139 38.97 -4.88 34.36
CA PRO A 139 39.07 -4.21 33.07
C PRO A 139 40.36 -4.55 32.28
N LEU A 140 40.27 -4.67 30.96
CA LEU A 140 41.31 -4.37 29.93
C LEU A 140 40.68 -4.76 28.58
N GLY A 141 40.38 -3.86 27.65
CA GLY A 141 41.33 -3.03 26.95
C GLY A 141 41.60 -3.63 25.56
N SER A 142 40.83 -3.22 24.55
CA SER A 142 41.33 -3.16 23.17
C SER A 142 40.46 -2.22 22.34
N HIS A 143 41.00 -1.02 22.16
CA HIS A 143 40.52 -0.02 21.23
C HIS A 143 40.88 -0.42 19.80
N PHE A 144 39.90 -0.43 18.90
CA PHE A 144 40.09 0.08 17.54
C PHE A 144 38.90 0.95 17.17
N ARG A 145 39.05 2.24 17.48
CA ARG A 145 38.24 3.36 16.99
C ARG A 145 38.90 3.84 15.70
N GLY A 146 38.19 3.74 14.58
CA GLY A 146 38.51 4.41 13.31
C GLY A 146 37.26 5.16 12.82
N PRO A 147 37.41 6.32 12.14
CA PRO A 147 36.61 7.50 12.44
C PRO A 147 35.36 7.68 11.56
N SER A 148 34.34 8.30 12.15
CA SER A 148 33.22 8.94 11.45
C SER A 148 33.73 10.08 10.56
N PRO A 149 33.21 10.28 9.34
CA PRO A 149 33.50 11.48 8.57
C PRO A 149 32.64 12.63 9.07
N ASP A 150 33.34 13.69 9.44
CA ASP A 150 32.85 15.01 9.83
C ASP A 150 32.27 15.74 8.62
N PHE A 151 31.04 16.24 8.74
CA PHE A 151 30.29 16.91 7.68
C PHE A 151 30.46 18.43 7.85
N SER A 152 31.61 18.98 7.47
CA SER A 152 31.83 20.44 7.41
C SER A 152 33.05 20.81 6.57
N GLN A 153 32.95 20.74 5.23
CA GLN A 153 33.72 21.64 4.32
C GLN A 153 33.20 21.53 2.87
N PRO A 154 33.19 22.63 2.08
CA PRO A 154 32.69 22.63 0.71
C PRO A 154 33.77 22.17 -0.28
N PRO A 155 33.43 21.48 -1.38
CA PRO A 155 34.43 21.05 -2.35
C PRO A 155 34.77 22.18 -3.33
N ARG A 156 36.06 22.29 -3.67
CA ARG A 156 36.58 23.04 -4.82
C ARG A 156 37.11 22.07 -5.90
N PRO A 157 37.20 22.50 -7.17
CA PRO A 157 36.81 21.69 -8.32
C PRO A 157 37.99 21.06 -9.10
N GLY A 158 37.66 20.05 -9.91
CA GLY A 158 38.49 19.45 -10.96
C GLY A 158 39.11 18.12 -10.51
N THR A 159 38.75 16.98 -11.08
CA THR A 159 38.83 16.69 -12.52
C THR A 159 37.67 15.82 -12.99
N SER A 160 37.26 16.13 -14.22
CA SER A 160 36.14 15.58 -14.95
C SER A 160 36.53 14.22 -15.54
N GLU A 161 35.74 13.18 -15.29
CA GLU A 161 35.37 12.21 -16.32
C GLU A 161 33.85 12.12 -16.34
N SER A 162 33.28 12.69 -17.38
CA SER A 162 31.85 12.77 -17.63
C SER A 162 31.43 11.73 -18.65
N HIS A 163 30.18 11.29 -18.48
CA HIS A 163 29.28 10.63 -19.43
C HIS A 163 29.17 9.09 -19.42
N GLY A 164 27.92 8.67 -19.26
CA GLY A 164 27.39 7.31 -19.47
C GLY A 164 25.94 7.28 -18.96
N THR A 165 25.07 8.16 -19.45
CA THR A 165 23.96 7.83 -20.39
C THR A 165 23.09 6.64 -19.94
N GLY A 166 21.78 6.85 -19.90
CA GLY A 166 20.73 5.89 -19.48
C GLY A 166 20.69 4.55 -20.23
N GLU A 167 21.63 4.30 -21.15
CA GLU A 167 21.77 3.03 -21.86
C GLU A 167 22.35 1.90 -20.99
N HIS A 168 22.96 2.19 -19.84
CA HIS A 168 23.48 1.15 -18.93
C HIS A 168 22.33 0.47 -18.15
N MET A 169 21.29 1.21 -17.78
CA MET A 169 20.14 0.64 -17.06
C MET A 169 19.24 -0.18 -17.98
N GLU A 170 19.15 0.18 -19.27
CA GLU A 170 18.40 -0.60 -20.27
C GLU A 170 19.08 -1.94 -20.60
N ARG A 171 20.41 -1.97 -20.71
CA ARG A 171 21.16 -3.23 -20.93
C ARG A 171 21.04 -4.20 -19.74
N ASP A 172 21.00 -3.67 -18.52
CA ASP A 172 20.75 -4.49 -17.33
C ASP A 172 19.32 -5.04 -17.32
N MET A 173 18.32 -4.29 -17.80
CA MET A 173 16.94 -4.76 -17.95
C MET A 173 16.78 -5.84 -19.03
N ASP A 174 17.50 -5.75 -20.15
CA ASP A 174 17.52 -6.79 -21.19
C ASP A 174 18.21 -8.07 -20.71
N LEU A 175 19.26 -7.94 -19.90
CA LEU A 175 19.91 -9.08 -19.23
C LEU A 175 18.97 -9.74 -18.22
N ILE A 176 18.12 -8.96 -17.55
CA ILE A 176 17.09 -9.45 -16.63
C ILE A 176 15.95 -10.15 -17.40
N LEU A 177 15.43 -9.57 -18.49
CA LEU A 177 14.36 -10.18 -19.30
C LEU A 177 14.79 -11.46 -20.01
N SER A 178 16.03 -11.52 -20.50
CA SER A 178 16.58 -12.72 -21.16
C SER A 178 16.75 -13.90 -20.19
N TYR A 179 17.03 -13.63 -18.91
CA TYR A 179 17.08 -14.65 -17.86
C TYR A 179 15.71 -15.29 -17.60
N TYR A 180 14.62 -14.51 -17.59
CA TYR A 180 13.25 -15.05 -17.44
C TYR A 180 12.75 -15.81 -18.68
N ALA A 181 13.20 -15.44 -19.88
CA ALA A 181 12.88 -16.16 -21.10
C ALA A 181 13.52 -17.57 -21.17
N GLN A 182 14.68 -17.75 -20.52
CA GLN A 182 15.42 -19.00 -20.52
C GLN A 182 14.80 -20.07 -19.59
N GLU A 183 14.11 -19.66 -18.52
CA GLU A 183 13.44 -20.56 -17.57
C GLU A 183 12.12 -21.14 -18.10
N LEU A 184 11.51 -20.52 -19.13
CA LEU A 184 10.27 -20.99 -19.78
C LEU A 184 10.50 -21.81 -21.06
N GLY A 185 11.73 -21.87 -21.59
CA GLY A 185 12.04 -22.50 -22.89
C GLY A 185 12.81 -23.83 -22.84
N ALA A 186 13.26 -24.28 -21.67
CA ALA A 186 14.18 -25.42 -21.55
C ALA A 186 13.48 -26.80 -21.44
N SER A 187 12.47 -27.05 -22.26
CA SER A 187 11.78 -28.36 -22.31
C SER A 187 11.33 -28.76 -23.72
N GLN A 188 12.16 -28.57 -24.74
CA GLN A 188 12.04 -29.34 -25.99
C GLN A 188 13.24 -29.13 -26.91
N ALA A 189 14.09 -30.16 -26.99
CA ALA A 189 14.90 -30.58 -28.16
C ALA A 189 16.24 -31.16 -27.71
N ARG A 190 16.19 -32.36 -27.10
CA ARG A 190 17.30 -33.30 -27.16
C ARG A 190 16.75 -34.54 -27.86
N GLY A 191 16.92 -34.59 -29.17
CA GLY A 191 16.57 -35.70 -30.02
C GLY A 191 17.82 -36.12 -30.76
N GLU A 192 18.36 -37.25 -30.34
CA GLU A 192 19.48 -37.98 -30.91
C GLU A 192 19.15 -38.45 -32.34
N ALA A 193 20.17 -38.49 -33.19
CA ALA A 193 20.21 -39.38 -34.37
C ALA A 193 21.67 -39.58 -34.75
N GLU A 194 22.30 -40.56 -34.10
CA GLU A 194 23.38 -41.32 -34.74
C GLU A 194 22.70 -42.27 -35.72
N ASP A 195 23.15 -42.28 -36.97
CA ASP A 195 22.89 -43.40 -37.87
C ASP A 195 24.13 -43.59 -38.76
N SER A 196 24.80 -44.71 -38.53
CA SER A 196 25.84 -45.24 -39.41
C SER A 196 25.21 -46.39 -40.17
N ASP A 197 25.13 -46.28 -41.50
CA ASP A 197 25.13 -47.50 -42.31
C ASP A 197 25.86 -47.28 -43.64
N GLN A 198 26.77 -48.22 -43.93
CA GLN A 198 27.44 -48.38 -45.21
C GLN A 198 26.74 -49.51 -45.96
N SER A 199 26.29 -49.26 -47.18
CA SER A 199 26.12 -50.32 -48.16
C SER A 199 26.16 -49.78 -49.59
N GLN A 200 27.06 -50.36 -50.39
CA GLN A 200 27.20 -50.15 -51.83
C GLN A 200 26.04 -50.78 -52.63
N GLY A 201 25.74 -50.21 -53.79
CA GLY A 201 24.95 -50.87 -54.84
C GLY A 201 24.51 -49.89 -55.93
N GLY A 202 24.99 -50.08 -57.16
CA GLY A 202 24.92 -49.08 -58.23
C GLY A 202 23.57 -48.93 -58.93
N ALA A 203 23.15 -47.66 -59.10
CA ALA A 203 22.19 -47.19 -60.11
C ALA A 203 22.26 -45.64 -60.23
N GLY A 204 23.44 -45.12 -60.55
CA GLY A 204 23.84 -43.72 -60.25
C GLY A 204 23.10 -42.55 -60.94
N ASN A 205 22.13 -42.78 -61.82
CA ASN A 205 21.42 -41.68 -62.51
C ASN A 205 19.97 -41.46 -62.05
N THR A 206 19.24 -42.49 -61.64
CA THR A 206 17.82 -42.37 -61.24
C THR A 206 17.64 -41.94 -59.78
N GLU A 207 18.57 -42.30 -58.89
CA GLU A 207 18.53 -41.90 -57.48
C GLU A 207 18.90 -40.44 -57.29
N HIS A 208 19.87 -39.93 -58.06
CA HIS A 208 20.28 -38.54 -58.02
C HIS A 208 19.16 -37.59 -58.50
N GLU A 209 18.34 -38.02 -59.46
CA GLU A 209 17.16 -37.28 -59.93
C GLU A 209 16.01 -37.32 -58.92
N ARG A 210 15.78 -38.45 -58.24
CA ARG A 210 14.83 -38.54 -57.12
C ARG A 210 15.21 -37.64 -55.95
N LEU A 211 16.47 -37.65 -55.55
CA LEU A 211 16.99 -36.80 -54.47
C LEU A 211 16.90 -35.31 -54.83
N ALA A 212 17.11 -34.94 -56.10
CA ALA A 212 16.95 -33.56 -56.57
C ALA A 212 15.49 -33.07 -56.50
N LEU A 213 14.53 -33.91 -56.91
CA LEU A 213 13.10 -33.59 -56.80
C LEU A 213 12.63 -33.50 -55.33
N GLU A 214 13.13 -34.38 -54.48
CA GLU A 214 12.83 -34.34 -53.04
C GLU A 214 13.41 -33.09 -52.38
N ALA A 215 14.64 -32.69 -52.75
CA ALA A 215 15.25 -31.44 -52.30
C ALA A 215 14.45 -30.21 -52.75
N GLN A 216 13.99 -30.20 -54.00
CA GLN A 216 13.13 -29.13 -54.55
C GLN A 216 11.77 -29.06 -53.83
N GLU A 217 11.17 -30.21 -53.52
CA GLU A 217 9.92 -30.26 -52.76
C GLU A 217 10.11 -29.78 -51.32
N ARG A 218 11.22 -30.15 -50.68
CA ARG A 218 11.61 -29.69 -49.33
C ARG A 218 11.80 -28.18 -49.30
N GLU A 219 12.38 -27.60 -50.36
CA GLU A 219 12.51 -26.15 -50.52
C GLU A 219 11.14 -25.46 -50.67
N ARG A 220 10.23 -26.01 -51.48
CA ARG A 220 8.83 -25.51 -51.57
C ARG A 220 8.11 -25.57 -50.23
N ARG A 221 8.25 -26.67 -49.48
CA ARG A 221 7.67 -26.82 -48.14
C ARG A 221 8.26 -25.80 -47.17
N ARG A 222 9.57 -25.56 -47.22
CA ARG A 222 10.25 -24.52 -46.43
C ARG A 222 9.73 -23.13 -46.77
N GLY A 223 9.60 -22.81 -48.06
CA GLY A 223 9.03 -21.53 -48.52
C GLY A 223 7.61 -21.29 -48.02
N LYS A 224 6.73 -22.30 -48.09
CA LYS A 224 5.37 -22.21 -47.54
C LYS A 224 5.36 -22.00 -46.02
N ARG A 225 6.26 -22.65 -45.28
CA ARG A 225 6.39 -22.46 -43.83
C ARG A 225 6.83 -21.04 -43.48
N LEU A 226 7.77 -20.48 -44.25
CA LEU A 226 8.23 -19.09 -44.06
C LEU A 226 7.12 -18.07 -44.36
N ASP A 227 6.36 -18.24 -45.44
CA ASP A 227 5.24 -17.35 -45.76
C ASP A 227 4.14 -17.43 -44.68
N LYS A 228 3.80 -18.65 -44.22
CA LYS A 228 2.86 -18.85 -43.12
C LYS A 228 3.34 -18.18 -41.83
N ALA A 229 4.62 -18.31 -41.49
CA ALA A 229 5.21 -17.67 -40.31
C ALA A 229 5.18 -16.13 -40.42
N ARG A 230 5.48 -15.58 -41.60
CA ARG A 230 5.41 -14.13 -41.85
C ARG A 230 3.99 -13.61 -41.70
N ARG A 231 2.99 -14.32 -42.23
CA ARG A 231 1.57 -13.96 -42.05
C ARG A 231 1.13 -14.04 -40.59
N ALA A 232 1.60 -15.05 -39.85
CA ALA A 232 1.30 -15.18 -38.41
C ALA A 232 1.90 -14.02 -37.60
N ARG A 233 3.17 -13.67 -37.84
CA ARG A 233 3.82 -12.51 -37.20
C ARG A 233 3.10 -11.20 -37.52
N ALA A 234 2.72 -10.99 -38.78
CA ALA A 234 1.98 -9.80 -39.17
C ALA A 234 0.59 -9.70 -38.51
N LYS A 235 -0.08 -10.84 -38.25
CA LYS A 235 -1.33 -10.86 -37.49
C LYS A 235 -1.10 -10.50 -36.02
N GLN A 236 -0.09 -11.10 -35.37
CA GLN A 236 0.27 -10.79 -33.99
C GLN A 236 0.66 -9.32 -33.81
N GLU A 237 1.39 -8.74 -34.77
CA GLU A 237 1.76 -7.33 -34.70
C GLU A 237 0.54 -6.40 -34.82
N ARG A 238 -0.42 -6.74 -35.69
CA ARG A 238 -1.69 -5.98 -35.82
C ARG A 238 -2.52 -6.07 -34.54
N GLU A 239 -2.65 -7.26 -33.98
CA GLU A 239 -3.37 -7.49 -32.74
C GLU A 239 -2.72 -6.73 -31.56
N LYS A 240 -1.39 -6.77 -31.45
CA LYS A 240 -0.67 -5.98 -30.44
C LYS A 240 -0.90 -4.47 -30.59
N LYS A 241 -0.82 -3.95 -31.83
CA LYS A 241 -1.09 -2.54 -32.11
C LYS A 241 -2.54 -2.14 -31.79
N GLU A 242 -3.49 -3.05 -32.00
CA GLU A 242 -4.89 -2.82 -31.66
C GLU A 242 -5.11 -2.83 -30.14
N GLN A 243 -4.48 -3.75 -29.41
CA GLN A 243 -4.46 -3.77 -27.95
C GLN A 243 -3.86 -2.48 -27.38
N GLU A 244 -2.70 -2.04 -27.88
CA GLU A 244 -2.08 -0.78 -27.46
C GLU A 244 -3.00 0.44 -27.70
N ARG A 245 -3.76 0.45 -28.82
CA ARG A 245 -4.76 1.50 -29.07
C ARG A 245 -5.89 1.46 -28.07
N GLN A 246 -6.42 0.27 -27.77
CA GLN A 246 -7.49 0.10 -26.78
C GLN A 246 -7.03 0.51 -25.38
N GLU A 247 -5.81 0.15 -24.98
CA GLU A 247 -5.24 0.57 -23.69
C GLU A 247 -5.05 2.09 -23.63
N HIS A 248 -4.52 2.69 -24.68
CA HIS A 248 -4.36 4.14 -24.75
C HIS A 248 -5.72 4.87 -24.69
N GLU A 249 -6.76 4.35 -25.35
CA GLU A 249 -8.11 4.88 -25.28
C GLU A 249 -8.69 4.76 -23.87
N ARG A 250 -8.49 3.62 -23.18
CA ARG A 250 -8.90 3.43 -21.79
C ARG A 250 -8.21 4.39 -20.83
N LEU A 251 -6.90 4.58 -20.99
CA LEU A 251 -6.11 5.54 -20.20
C LEU A 251 -6.57 6.99 -20.46
N ALA A 252 -6.89 7.33 -21.71
CA ALA A 252 -7.42 8.64 -22.05
C ALA A 252 -8.80 8.88 -21.40
N GLN A 253 -9.66 7.85 -21.38
CA GLN A 253 -10.96 7.91 -20.73
C GLN A 253 -10.82 8.07 -19.21
N GLU A 254 -9.95 7.28 -18.58
CA GLU A 254 -9.66 7.40 -17.14
C GLU A 254 -9.13 8.79 -16.77
N ARG A 255 -8.25 9.36 -17.60
CA ARG A 255 -7.74 10.73 -17.39
C ARG A 255 -8.86 11.76 -17.49
N LEU A 256 -9.82 11.58 -18.39
CA LEU A 256 -10.97 12.47 -18.51
C LEU A 256 -11.87 12.39 -17.28
N ASP A 257 -12.12 11.19 -16.76
CA ASP A 257 -12.91 10.96 -15.56
C ASP A 257 -12.23 11.55 -14.32
N LEU A 258 -10.92 11.40 -14.18
CA LEU A 258 -10.14 12.05 -13.11
C LEU A 258 -10.25 13.58 -13.16
N LEU A 259 -10.14 14.19 -14.34
CA LEU A 259 -10.31 15.64 -14.50
C LEU A 259 -11.73 16.09 -14.13
N ARG A 260 -12.74 15.28 -14.45
CA ARG A 260 -14.13 15.56 -14.07
C ARG A 260 -14.31 15.51 -12.55
N MET A 261 -13.80 14.47 -11.90
CA MET A 261 -13.85 14.31 -10.45
C MET A 261 -13.10 15.44 -9.73
N GLU A 262 -11.93 15.84 -10.25
CA GLU A 262 -11.17 16.96 -9.68
C GLU A 262 -11.92 18.28 -9.80
N LYS A 263 -12.53 18.55 -10.96
CA LYS A 263 -13.36 19.73 -11.18
C LYS A 263 -14.59 19.75 -10.26
N GLU A 264 -15.23 18.61 -10.05
CA GLU A 264 -16.36 18.48 -9.12
C GLU A 264 -15.91 18.71 -7.68
N ARG A 265 -14.74 18.19 -7.29
CA ARG A 265 -14.14 18.45 -5.97
C ARG A 265 -13.83 19.92 -5.75
N GLN A 266 -13.26 20.59 -6.76
CA GLN A 266 -12.99 22.03 -6.71
C GLN A 266 -14.30 22.83 -6.59
N ALA A 267 -15.31 22.52 -7.39
CA ALA A 267 -16.61 23.18 -7.30
C ALA A 267 -17.29 22.97 -5.95
N ALA A 268 -17.22 21.76 -5.39
CA ALA A 268 -17.76 21.48 -4.05
C ALA A 268 -16.99 22.24 -2.96
N GLN A 269 -15.68 22.39 -3.09
CA GLN A 269 -14.88 23.19 -2.17
C GLN A 269 -15.25 24.68 -2.27
N GLU A 270 -15.36 25.23 -3.48
CA GLU A 270 -15.81 26.61 -3.70
C GLU A 270 -17.23 26.84 -3.15
N GLN A 271 -18.12 25.87 -3.27
CA GLN A 271 -19.46 25.94 -2.66
C GLN A 271 -19.39 26.00 -1.14
N MET A 272 -18.58 25.15 -0.50
CA MET A 272 -18.42 25.22 0.97
C MET A 272 -17.81 26.55 1.42
N GLU A 273 -16.87 27.11 0.66
CA GLU A 273 -16.29 28.42 0.96
C GLU A 273 -17.34 29.54 0.79
N GLN A 274 -18.15 29.50 -0.27
CA GLN A 274 -19.24 30.46 -0.47
C GLN A 274 -20.32 30.35 0.61
N GLU A 275 -20.74 29.14 0.97
CA GLU A 275 -21.68 28.91 2.06
C GLU A 275 -21.11 29.40 3.40
N GLY A 276 -19.81 29.22 3.64
CA GLY A 276 -19.13 29.76 4.81
C GLY A 276 -19.17 31.28 4.86
N ILE A 277 -18.84 31.94 3.75
CA ILE A 277 -18.92 33.41 3.63
C ILE A 277 -20.37 33.90 3.82
N GLU A 278 -21.35 33.21 3.25
CA GLU A 278 -22.76 33.57 3.41
C GLU A 278 -23.23 33.41 4.85
N GLN A 279 -22.86 32.31 5.52
CA GLN A 279 -23.16 32.11 6.93
C GLN A 279 -22.52 33.19 7.81
N GLU A 280 -21.27 33.56 7.56
CA GLU A 280 -20.60 34.65 8.28
C GLU A 280 -21.33 35.98 8.07
N ARG A 281 -21.77 36.28 6.84
CA ARG A 281 -22.58 37.48 6.56
C ARG A 281 -23.90 37.48 7.30
N ILE A 282 -24.60 36.33 7.32
CA ILE A 282 -25.86 36.18 8.06
C ILE A 282 -25.61 36.36 9.57
N GLU A 283 -24.51 35.81 10.10
CA GLU A 283 -24.15 35.96 11.51
C GLU A 283 -23.80 37.41 11.87
N GLN A 284 -23.04 38.11 11.01
CA GLN A 284 -22.76 39.53 11.16
C GLN A 284 -24.06 40.35 11.16
N GLU A 285 -24.96 40.12 10.20
CA GLU A 285 -26.25 40.81 10.17
C GLU A 285 -27.07 40.53 11.44
N ARG A 286 -27.06 39.29 11.95
CA ARG A 286 -27.71 38.95 13.22
C ARG A 286 -27.06 39.64 14.42
N LEU A 287 -25.74 39.78 14.44
CA LEU A 287 -25.02 40.52 15.48
C LEU A 287 -25.37 42.01 15.43
N GLU A 288 -25.38 42.63 14.25
CA GLU A 288 -25.81 44.02 14.06
C GLU A 288 -27.27 44.24 14.48
N GLN A 289 -28.16 43.28 14.17
CA GLN A 289 -29.55 43.31 14.65
C GLN A 289 -29.64 43.23 16.18
N MET A 290 -28.82 42.39 16.83
CA MET A 290 -28.75 42.33 18.30
C MET A 290 -28.12 43.58 18.92
N GLU A 291 -27.14 44.21 18.26
CA GLU A 291 -26.57 45.48 18.70
C GLU A 291 -27.61 46.62 18.67
N HIS A 292 -28.50 46.60 17.69
CA HIS A 292 -29.59 47.57 17.58
C HIS A 292 -30.86 47.18 18.34
N GLU A 293 -30.88 46.01 19.00
CA GLU A 293 -32.00 45.59 19.83
C GLU A 293 -32.03 46.38 21.14
N LYS A 294 -33.09 47.17 21.33
CA LYS A 294 -33.33 47.93 22.55
C LYS A 294 -34.00 47.02 23.58
N VAL A 295 -33.30 46.75 24.68
CA VAL A 295 -33.84 45.95 25.78
C VAL A 295 -34.56 46.87 26.75
N GLN A 296 -35.85 46.61 26.98
CA GLN A 296 -36.65 47.35 27.96
C GLN A 296 -36.63 46.60 29.30
N ILE A 297 -36.04 47.21 30.32
CA ILE A 297 -35.92 46.63 31.67
C ILE A 297 -36.98 47.25 32.57
N ASN A 298 -37.86 46.41 33.11
CA ASN A 298 -38.86 46.81 34.09
C ASN A 298 -38.31 46.57 35.51
N PHE A 299 -38.30 47.61 36.33
CA PHE A 299 -37.88 47.52 37.73
C PHE A 299 -39.10 47.54 38.65
N ILE A 300 -39.08 46.72 39.70
CA ILE A 300 -40.12 46.71 40.74
C ILE A 300 -39.41 46.85 42.08
N ILE A 301 -39.80 47.87 42.86
CA ILE A 301 -39.24 48.15 44.19
C ILE A 301 -40.28 47.85 45.26
N LYS A 302 -39.80 47.32 46.39
CA LYS A 302 -40.62 47.05 47.58
C LYS A 302 -40.43 48.15 48.62
N GLU A 303 -41.47 48.96 48.83
CA GLU A 303 -41.52 49.96 49.89
C GLU A 303 -42.39 49.44 51.04
N GLY A 304 -41.74 48.88 52.07
CA GLY A 304 -42.44 48.25 53.20
C GLY A 304 -43.19 46.98 52.80
N VAL A 305 -44.52 47.03 52.75
CA VAL A 305 -45.41 45.92 52.35
C VAL A 305 -46.00 46.06 50.94
N VAL A 306 -45.71 47.16 50.24
CA VAL A 306 -46.27 47.45 48.90
C VAL A 306 -45.17 47.32 47.84
N TRP A 307 -45.49 46.66 46.73
CA TRP A 307 -44.65 46.64 45.53
C TRP A 307 -45.11 47.76 44.59
N ARG A 308 -44.16 48.54 44.07
CA ARG A 308 -44.43 49.53 43.03
C ARG A 308 -43.56 49.25 41.81
N ASP A 309 -44.17 49.40 40.64
CA ASP A 309 -43.47 49.37 39.36
C ASP A 309 -42.82 50.74 39.10
N LEU A 310 -41.57 50.71 38.67
CA LEU A 310 -40.84 51.89 38.22
C LEU A 310 -40.96 52.04 36.70
N PRO A 311 -40.81 53.27 36.17
CA PRO A 311 -40.82 53.50 34.73
C PRO A 311 -39.73 52.66 34.05
N PRO A 312 -40.04 51.98 32.93
CA PRO A 312 -39.09 51.15 32.23
C PRO A 312 -37.90 51.95 31.71
N VAL A 313 -36.70 51.41 31.92
CA VAL A 313 -35.48 51.96 31.32
C VAL A 313 -35.21 51.19 30.03
N THR A 314 -34.93 51.91 28.95
CA THR A 314 -34.56 51.31 27.66
C THR A 314 -33.06 51.39 27.51
N VAL A 315 -32.40 50.24 27.38
CA VAL A 315 -30.93 50.13 27.26
C VAL A 315 -30.59 49.60 25.87
N GLN A 316 -29.58 50.16 25.22
CA GLN A 316 -29.04 49.61 23.98
C GLN A 316 -28.11 48.44 24.31
N SER A 317 -28.37 47.27 23.70
CA SER A 317 -27.53 46.09 23.85
C SER A 317 -26.20 46.33 23.13
N GLY A 318 -25.18 46.81 23.86
CA GLY A 318 -23.83 47.05 23.31
C GLY A 318 -23.19 48.37 23.73
N ASP A 319 -23.99 49.33 24.20
CA ASP A 319 -23.48 50.63 24.64
C ASP A 319 -23.42 50.67 26.18
N THR A 320 -22.24 50.40 26.76
CA THR A 320 -22.04 50.48 28.21
C THR A 320 -21.96 51.92 28.72
N SER A 321 -21.97 52.90 27.81
CA SER A 321 -21.90 54.34 28.08
C SER A 321 -23.07 54.85 28.94
N ASP A 322 -24.23 54.18 28.87
CA ASP A 322 -25.44 54.60 29.58
C ASP A 322 -25.45 54.23 31.08
N PHE A 323 -24.47 53.45 31.56
CA PHE A 323 -24.38 53.06 32.97
C PHE A 323 -23.59 54.04 33.86
N GLU A 324 -22.96 55.08 33.31
CA GLU A 324 -22.11 56.02 34.08
C GLU A 324 -22.86 57.19 34.77
N TYR A 325 -24.19 57.30 34.66
CA TYR A 325 -24.94 58.47 35.16
C TYR A 325 -25.91 58.21 36.35
N PHE A 326 -25.77 57.10 37.09
CA PHE A 326 -26.67 56.79 38.21
C PHE A 326 -25.99 56.49 39.56
N ILE A 327 -24.81 57.05 39.80
CA ILE A 327 -24.21 57.11 41.15
C ILE A 327 -23.80 58.56 41.45
N GLU A 328 -24.77 59.37 41.89
CA GLU A 328 -24.55 60.53 42.77
C GLU A 328 -25.64 60.61 43.83
#